data_AF-A0A370I2M9-F1
#
_entry.id   AF-A0A370I2M9-F1
#
_cell.length_a   1.000
_cell.length_b   1.000
_cell.length_c   1.000
_cell.angle_alpha   90.00
_cell.angle_beta   90.00
_cell.angle_gamma   90.00
#
_symmetry.space_group_name_H-M   'P 1'
#
loop_
_entity.id
_entity.type
_entity.pdbx_description
1 polymer ?
#
loop_
_entity_poly.entity_id
_entity_poly.type
_entity_poly.pdbx_seq_one_letter_code
_entity_poly.pdbx_strand_id
1 'polypeptide(L)' 'MSATCPACSWSSPMVVSAHGSVRYLRCVCGRWLVAHGGGVSIVSDHGSCPKPVPAEHLELIPLPE' A
#
# COMPACT_ATOMS: atom_id res chain seq x y z
N MET A 1 -16.90 -0.96 14.35
CA MET A 1 -17.49 -1.00 13.00
C MET A 1 -16.69 -1.97 12.16
N SER A 2 -17.34 -2.99 11.60
CA SER A 2 -16.75 -3.91 10.62
C SER A 2 -16.50 -3.18 9.31
N ALA A 3 -15.26 -3.18 8.83
CA ALA A 3 -14.88 -2.51 7.59
C ALA A 3 -15.17 -3.44 6.40
N THR A 4 -16.36 -3.40 5.80
CA THR A 4 -16.65 -4.23 4.62
C THR A 4 -15.81 -3.78 3.42
N CYS A 5 -15.17 -4.72 2.73
CA CYS A 5 -14.43 -4.40 1.51
C CYS A 5 -15.39 -4.00 0.38
N PRO A 6 -15.31 -2.78 -0.18
CA PRO A 6 -16.21 -2.34 -1.25
C PRO A 6 -16.00 -3.07 -2.58
N ALA A 7 -14.94 -3.87 -2.70
CA ALA A 7 -14.54 -4.52 -3.95
C ALA A 7 -14.91 -6.00 -4.04
N CYS A 8 -15.15 -6.67 -2.90
CA CYS A 8 -15.52 -8.09 -2.86
C CYS A 8 -16.56 -8.41 -1.77
N SER A 9 -17.05 -7.39 -1.06
CA SER A 9 -18.04 -7.50 0.01
C SER A 9 -17.61 -8.33 1.23
N TRP A 10 -16.33 -8.70 1.35
CA TRP A 10 -15.80 -9.40 2.52
C TRP A 10 -15.91 -8.52 3.77
N SER A 11 -16.55 -9.04 4.83
CA SER A 11 -16.95 -8.27 6.01
C SER A 11 -15.86 -8.10 7.08
N SER A 12 -14.78 -8.88 7.00
CA SER A 12 -13.70 -8.85 8.00
C SER A 12 -12.29 -8.79 7.39
N PRO A 13 -11.90 -7.69 6.72
CA PRO A 13 -10.51 -7.47 6.31
C PRO A 13 -9.59 -7.40 7.53
N MET A 14 -8.37 -7.90 7.37
CA MET A 14 -7.36 -7.95 8.42
C MET A 14 -6.73 -6.57 8.62
N VAL A 15 -6.67 -6.06 9.85
CA VAL A 15 -5.93 -4.82 10.15
C VAL A 15 -4.43 -5.13 10.11
N VAL A 16 -3.67 -4.31 9.37
CA VAL A 16 -2.21 -4.42 9.26
C VAL A 16 -1.51 -3.34 10.09
N SER A 17 -2.03 -2.11 10.10
CA SER A 17 -1.51 -1.02 10.92
C SER A 17 -2.60 -0.01 11.29
N ALA A 18 -2.35 0.80 12.31
CA ALA A 18 -3.27 1.83 12.78
C ALA A 18 -2.51 3.09 13.23
N HIS A 19 -3.03 4.26 12.84
CA HIS A 19 -2.50 5.58 13.17
C HIS A 19 -3.67 6.50 13.55
N GLY A 20 -3.90 6.68 14.85
CA GLY A 20 -5.04 7.46 15.34
C GLY A 20 -6.39 6.89 14.85
N SER A 21 -7.16 7.70 14.13
CA SER A 21 -8.46 7.32 13.58
C SER A 21 -8.38 6.57 12.24
N VAL A 22 -7.18 6.36 11.72
CA VAL A 22 -6.92 5.68 10.43
C VAL A 22 -6.43 4.25 10.68
N ARG A 23 -7.01 3.28 9.99
CA ARG A 23 -6.57 1.87 10.00
C ARG A 23 -6.31 1.40 8.58
N TYR A 24 -5.16 0.79 8.36
CA TYR A 24 -4.82 0.15 7.10
C TYR A 24 -5.16 -1.33 7.19
N LEU A 25 -5.90 -1.84 6.20
CA LEU A 25 -6.37 -3.22 6.19
C LEU A 25 -5.99 -3.94 4.90
N ARG A 26 -5.84 -5.25 4.99
CA ARG A 26 -5.69 -6.16 3.86
C ARG A 26 -6.93 -7.03 3.73
N CYS A 27 -7.53 -7.01 2.54
CA CYS A 27 -8.65 -7.87 2.23
C CYS A 27 -8.17 -9.19 1.59
N VAL A 28 -8.95 -10.27 1.77
CA VAL A 28 -8.71 -11.57 1.12
C VAL A 28 -8.73 -11.51 -0.40
N CYS A 29 -9.38 -10.50 -1.00
CA CYS A 29 -9.34 -10.28 -2.45
C CYS A 29 -8.05 -9.62 -2.96
N GLY A 30 -7.06 -9.40 -2.08
CA GLY A 30 -5.77 -8.84 -2.47
C GLY A 30 -5.72 -7.32 -2.62
N ARG A 31 -6.75 -6.60 -2.17
CA ARG A 31 -6.77 -5.13 -2.14
C ARG A 31 -6.35 -4.58 -0.77
N TRP A 32 -5.66 -3.46 -0.81
CA TRP A 32 -5.39 -2.62 0.36
C TRP A 32 -6.57 -1.68 0.59
N LEU A 33 -6.96 -1.52 1.85
CA LEU A 33 -8.07 -0.67 2.26
C LEU A 33 -7.61 0.30 3.35
N VAL A 34 -8.25 1.47 3.43
CA VAL A 34 -8.10 2.42 4.53
C VAL A 34 -9.46 2.63 5.17
N ALA A 35 -9.58 2.31 6.46
CA ALA A 35 -10.73 2.68 7.26
C ALA A 35 -10.43 3.98 8.03
N HIS A 36 -11.36 4.93 7.95
CA HIS A 36 -11.29 6.24 8.61
C HIS A 36 -12.70 6.65 9.05
N GLY A 37 -12.85 7.81 9.71
CA GLY A 37 -14.16 8.28 10.20
C GLY A 37 -15.24 8.45 9.13
N GLY A 38 -14.85 8.51 7.84
CA GLY A 38 -15.77 8.61 6.70
C GLY A 38 -16.13 7.27 6.03
N GLY A 39 -15.63 6.14 6.52
CA GLY A 39 -15.89 4.82 5.96
C GLY A 39 -14.63 4.06 5.55
N VAL A 40 -14.75 3.25 4.49
CA VAL A 40 -13.68 2.37 3.99
C VAL A 40 -13.41 2.70 2.53
N SER A 41 -12.18 3.09 2.21
CA SER A 41 -11.73 3.41 0.87
C SER A 41 -10.72 2.38 0.35
N ILE A 42 -10.74 2.11 -0.96
CA ILE A 42 -9.70 1.27 -1.61
C ILE A 42 -8.46 2.14 -1.80
N VAL A 43 -7.29 1.61 -1.44
CA VAL A 43 -6.02 2.23 -1.85
C VAL A 43 -5.82 1.91 -3.33
N SER A 44 -5.94 2.92 -4.19
CA SER A 44 -5.58 2.79 -5.59
C SER A 44 -4.14 2.32 -5.71
N ASP A 45 -3.89 1.41 -6.65
CA ASP A 45 -2.61 0.75 -6.85
C ASP A 45 -1.45 1.76 -6.91
N HIS A 46 -0.63 1.82 -5.86
CA HIS A 46 0.70 2.45 -5.90
C HIS A 46 1.72 1.50 -6.57
N GLY A 47 1.27 0.44 -7.25
CA GLY A 47 2.08 -0.60 -7.88
C GLY A 47 2.78 -0.14 -9.16
N SER A 48 2.46 1.06 -9.66
CA SER A 48 3.42 1.83 -10.46
C SER A 48 4.46 2.48 -9.53
N CYS A 49 5.22 1.68 -8.79
CA CYS A 49 6.61 2.07 -8.57
C CYS A 49 7.23 1.98 -9.96
N PRO A 50 7.52 3.10 -10.66
CA PRO A 50 8.20 3.01 -11.93
C PRO A 50 9.45 2.17 -11.67
N LYS A 51 9.69 1.15 -12.50
CA LYS A 51 10.97 0.41 -12.45
C LYS A 51 12.06 1.46 -12.29
N PRO A 52 12.98 1.33 -11.31
CA PRO A 52 14.14 2.20 -11.30
C PRO A 52 14.73 2.09 -12.69
N VAL A 53 14.75 3.21 -13.41
CA VAL A 53 15.54 3.34 -14.63
C VAL A 53 16.93 2.88 -14.19
N PRO A 54 17.52 1.83 -14.81
CA PRO A 54 18.84 1.39 -14.42
C PRO A 54 19.74 2.64 -14.42
N ALA A 55 20.26 2.98 -13.24
CA ALA A 55 21.09 4.16 -13.08
C ALA A 55 22.34 3.94 -13.93
N GLU A 56 22.32 4.44 -15.17
CA GLU A 56 23.46 4.45 -16.09
C GLU A 56 24.56 5.44 -15.64
N HIS A 57 24.51 5.88 -14.39
CA HIS A 57 25.52 6.76 -13.81
C HIS A 57 25.76 6.48 -12.32
N LEU A 58 25.94 5.20 -11.95
CA LEU A 58 26.79 4.88 -10.80
C LEU A 58 28.23 5.04 -11.27
N GLU A 59 28.70 6.29 -11.26
CA GLU A 59 30.09 6.63 -11.53
C GLU A 59 31.01 5.69 -10.74
N LEU A 60 31.80 4.92 -11.49
CA LEU A 60 32.93 4.16 -10.99
C LEU A 60 33.82 5.13 -10.20
N ILE A 61 33.87 4.97 -8.89
CA ILE A 61 34.88 5.65 -8.07
C ILE A 61 36.25 5.14 -8.57
N PRO A 62 37.11 5.99 -9.17
CA PRO A 62 38.41 5.52 -9.60
C PRO A 62 39.24 5.16 -8.37
N LEU A 63 39.83 3.95 -8.39
CA LEU A 63 40.82 3.54 -7.39
C LEU A 63 42.16 4.23 -7.71
N PRO A 64 42.90 4.73 -6.71
CA PRO A 64 44.20 5.36 -6.93
C PRO A 64 45.26 4.35 -7.38
N GLU A 65 46.26 4.85 -8.13
CA GLU A 65 47.41 4.10 -8.68
C GLU A 65 48.33 3.48 -7.60
#